data_AF-A0A6J2ADY0-F1
#
_entry.id   AF-A0A6J2ADY0-F1
#
_cell.length_a   1.000
_cell.length_b   1.000
_cell.length_c   1.000
_cell.angle_alpha   90.00
_cell.angle_beta   90.00
_cell.angle_gamma   90.00
#
_symmetry.space_group_name_H-M   'P 1'
#
loop_
_entity.id
_entity.type
_entity.pdbx_description
1 polymer ?
#
loop_
_entity_poly.entity_id
_entity_poly.type
_entity_poly.pdbx_seq_one_letter_code
_entity_poly.pdbx_strand_id
1 'polypeptide(L)'
;MTGSLPLEVSRSWPNSADLQIPKDNSLPQGQVPRTPEIVTIRHPPVKSLSPCAKWNDAPVLSPSRFALNLGQGSSKVDLHFNPRFRESVIVCNSLDGTWGEEQKDGHMCFSPGSEVKFTVTFDNDGFKVKLSDGHQLTFPNRMGHSHLSYLSIQGGLSITSFKID
;
A
#
# COMPACT_ATOMS: atom_id res chain seq x y z
N MET A 1 16.01 28.05 -9.33
CA MET A 1 14.85 27.32 -9.86
C MET A 1 15.04 25.85 -9.53
N THR A 2 14.42 25.37 -8.45
CA THR A 2 14.49 23.95 -8.05
C THR A 2 13.39 23.21 -8.79
N GLY A 3 13.72 22.62 -9.95
CA GLY A 3 12.79 21.74 -10.66
C GLY A 3 12.61 20.45 -9.87
N SER A 4 11.44 20.22 -9.30
CA SER A 4 11.07 18.91 -8.76
C SER A 4 11.04 17.91 -9.91
N LEU A 5 11.82 16.84 -9.81
CA LEU A 5 11.75 15.72 -10.74
C LEU A 5 10.31 15.16 -10.74
N PRO A 6 9.74 14.77 -11.89
CA PRO A 6 8.42 14.18 -11.94
C PRO A 6 8.40 12.87 -11.16
N LEU A 7 7.30 12.60 -10.44
CA LEU A 7 7.05 11.33 -9.77
C LEU A 7 7.08 10.21 -10.82
N GLU A 8 8.13 9.37 -10.81
CA GLU A 8 8.16 8.18 -11.65
C GLU A 8 7.50 7.03 -10.91
N VAL A 9 6.28 6.71 -11.32
CA VAL A 9 5.54 5.56 -10.82
C VAL A 9 5.61 4.46 -11.84
N SER A 10 6.33 3.39 -11.52
CA SER A 10 6.31 2.17 -12.30
C SER A 10 5.44 1.14 -11.59
N ARG A 11 4.43 0.64 -12.29
CA ARG A 11 3.71 -0.56 -11.87
C ARG A 11 4.52 -1.77 -12.34
N SER A 12 4.47 -2.87 -11.62
CA SER A 12 5.04 -4.13 -12.09
C SER A 12 4.35 -5.30 -11.42
N TRP A 13 4.38 -6.45 -12.07
CA TRP A 13 3.85 -7.70 -11.54
C TRP A 13 5.01 -8.67 -11.41
N PRO A 14 5.23 -9.30 -10.24
CA PRO A 14 6.44 -10.07 -9.98
C PRO A 14 6.64 -11.31 -10.89
N ASN A 15 5.66 -11.65 -11.74
CA ASN A 15 5.72 -12.78 -12.68
C ASN A 15 5.17 -12.45 -14.10
N SER A 16 4.98 -11.18 -14.47
CA SER A 16 4.53 -10.84 -15.83
C SER A 16 5.74 -10.66 -16.73
N ALA A 17 5.97 -11.60 -17.65
CA ALA A 17 6.76 -11.30 -18.83
C ALA A 17 6.16 -10.05 -19.52
N ASP A 18 6.98 -9.01 -19.67
CA ASP A 18 6.80 -7.79 -20.47
C ASP A 18 5.38 -7.43 -20.92
N LEU A 19 4.49 -7.11 -19.97
CA LEU A 19 3.30 -6.32 -20.31
C LEU A 19 3.70 -4.85 -20.24
N GLN A 20 3.80 -4.20 -21.40
CA GLN A 20 4.00 -2.76 -21.48
C GLN A 20 2.83 -2.04 -20.80
N ILE A 21 3.15 -1.27 -19.77
CA ILE A 21 2.17 -0.43 -19.08
C ILE A 21 1.81 0.73 -20.00
N PRO A 22 0.52 0.96 -20.30
CA PRO A 22 0.09 2.13 -21.04
C PRO A 22 0.61 3.41 -20.39
N LYS A 23 1.07 4.38 -21.22
CA LYS A 23 1.67 5.64 -20.74
C LYS A 23 0.72 6.50 -19.88
N ASP A 24 -0.57 6.19 -19.89
CA ASP A 24 -1.62 6.84 -19.09
C ASP A 24 -1.90 6.13 -17.76
N ASN A 25 -1.10 5.11 -17.38
CA ASN A 25 -1.30 4.26 -16.21
C ASN A 25 -2.66 3.53 -16.18
N SER A 26 -3.37 3.44 -17.31
CA SER A 26 -4.60 2.65 -17.42
C SER A 26 -4.27 1.16 -17.48
N LEU A 27 -5.08 0.34 -16.80
CA LEU A 27 -4.97 -1.11 -16.88
C LEU A 27 -5.67 -1.60 -18.17
N PRO A 28 -5.08 -2.56 -18.92
CA PRO A 28 -5.78 -3.22 -20.02
C PRO A 28 -7.08 -3.85 -19.51
N GLN A 29 -8.22 -3.46 -20.10
CA GLN A 29 -9.51 -4.05 -19.74
C GLN A 29 -9.51 -5.56 -20.03
N GLY A 30 -9.84 -6.38 -19.03
CA GLY A 30 -10.11 -7.81 -19.20
C GLY A 30 -9.09 -8.79 -18.62
N GLN A 31 -7.97 -8.33 -18.04
CA GLN A 31 -7.07 -9.20 -17.27
C GLN A 31 -6.76 -8.55 -15.92
N VAL A 32 -7.52 -8.94 -14.90
CA VAL A 32 -7.16 -8.62 -13.51
C VAL A 32 -6.01 -9.54 -13.12
N PRO A 33 -4.79 -9.03 -12.87
CA PRO A 33 -3.67 -9.90 -12.55
C PRO A 33 -3.92 -10.56 -11.19
N ARG A 34 -3.76 -11.89 -11.12
CA ARG A 34 -3.85 -12.65 -9.86
C ARG A 34 -2.63 -12.44 -8.95
N THR A 35 -1.65 -11.67 -9.40
CA THR A 35 -0.40 -11.33 -8.72
C THR A 35 -0.54 -10.03 -7.94
N PRO A 36 0.27 -9.79 -6.90
CA PRO A 36 0.25 -8.52 -6.17
C PRO A 36 0.67 -7.37 -7.10
N GLU A 37 -0.05 -6.25 -7.01
CA GLU A 37 0.28 -5.02 -7.74
C GLU A 37 1.44 -4.34 -7.02
N ILE A 38 2.63 -4.36 -7.63
CA ILE A 38 3.78 -3.64 -7.12
C ILE A 38 3.78 -2.26 -7.77
N VAL A 39 3.73 -1.22 -6.96
CA VAL A 39 3.82 0.16 -7.44
C VAL A 39 5.11 0.75 -6.88
N THR A 40 6.18 0.71 -7.67
CA THR A 40 7.45 1.31 -7.27
C THR A 40 7.40 2.81 -7.53
N ILE A 41 7.53 3.60 -6.47
CA ILE A 41 7.63 5.06 -6.55
C ILE A 41 9.10 5.42 -6.51
N ARG A 42 9.66 5.89 -7.63
CA ARG A 42 11.04 6.38 -7.68
C ARG A 42 11.05 7.90 -7.53
N HIS A 43 11.37 8.37 -6.32
CA HIS A 43 11.66 9.77 -5.92
C HIS A 43 10.44 10.75 -5.98
N PRO A 44 10.35 11.80 -5.12
CA PRO A 44 11.07 12.13 -3.87
C PRO A 44 10.26 11.62 -2.62
N PRO A 45 10.64 11.90 -1.35
CA PRO A 45 10.14 11.10 -0.21
C PRO A 45 8.63 11.26 -0.04
N VAL A 46 7.93 10.12 -0.01
CA VAL A 46 6.49 10.07 0.28
C VAL A 46 6.30 10.47 1.74
N LYS A 47 5.91 11.73 2.00
CA LYS A 47 5.56 12.20 3.35
C LYS A 47 4.11 11.91 3.67
N SER A 48 3.26 11.94 2.65
CA SER A 48 1.86 11.54 2.72
C SER A 48 1.50 10.67 1.53
N LEU A 49 0.71 9.62 1.74
CA LEU A 49 0.12 8.79 0.70
C LEU A 49 -1.37 8.62 0.95
N SER A 50 -2.21 8.95 -0.03
CA SER A 50 -3.64 8.63 0.01
C SER A 50 -4.02 7.66 -1.12
N PRO A 51 -3.97 6.34 -0.90
CA PRO A 51 -4.46 5.38 -1.88
C PRO A 51 -5.99 5.37 -1.94
N CYS A 52 -6.50 5.26 -3.15
CA CYS A 52 -7.87 4.87 -3.44
C CYS A 52 -7.82 3.52 -4.17
N ALA A 53 -8.61 2.55 -3.71
CA ALA A 53 -8.61 1.21 -4.30
C ALA A 53 -10.01 0.63 -4.44
N LYS A 54 -10.17 -0.22 -5.46
CA LYS A 54 -11.38 -1.02 -5.72
C LYS A 54 -11.06 -2.50 -5.63
N TRP A 55 -12.09 -3.30 -5.31
CA TRP A 55 -11.97 -4.75 -5.28
C TRP A 55 -11.88 -5.34 -6.69
N ASN A 56 -11.13 -6.42 -6.82
CA ASN A 56 -11.06 -7.21 -8.04
C ASN A 56 -12.37 -7.99 -8.22
N ASP A 57 -13.02 -7.87 -9.39
CA ASP A 57 -14.32 -8.51 -9.74
C ASP A 57 -14.25 -10.06 -9.91
N ALA A 58 -13.26 -10.74 -9.32
CA ALA A 58 -13.08 -12.17 -9.51
C ALA A 58 -14.16 -13.01 -8.79
N PRO A 59 -14.72 -14.05 -9.44
CA PRO A 59 -15.69 -14.92 -8.79
C PRO A 59 -14.98 -15.81 -7.74
N VAL A 60 -15.54 -15.83 -6.54
CA VAL A 60 -15.27 -16.79 -5.44
C VAL A 60 -13.93 -16.61 -4.71
N LEU A 61 -13.90 -15.57 -3.87
CA LEU A 61 -13.70 -15.59 -2.42
C LEU A 61 -13.56 -14.12 -2.05
N SER A 62 -14.50 -13.56 -1.27
CA SER A 62 -14.34 -12.20 -0.75
C SER A 62 -12.95 -12.09 -0.14
N PRO A 63 -12.02 -11.29 -0.71
CA PRO A 63 -10.66 -11.23 -0.22
C PRO A 63 -10.71 -10.89 1.27
N SER A 64 -10.17 -11.77 2.11
CA SER A 64 -10.29 -11.64 3.56
C SER A 64 -9.37 -10.58 4.13
N ARG A 65 -8.48 -10.02 3.29
CA ARG A 65 -7.44 -9.05 3.66
C ARG A 65 -6.86 -8.34 2.45
N PHE A 66 -6.25 -7.19 2.71
CA PHE A 66 -5.25 -6.58 1.84
C PHE A 66 -4.05 -6.11 2.66
N ALA A 67 -2.94 -5.80 2.01
CA ALA A 67 -1.79 -5.18 2.64
C ALA A 67 -1.24 -4.03 1.80
N LEU A 68 -0.88 -2.93 2.48
CA LEU A 68 -0.02 -1.88 1.96
C LEU A 68 1.36 -2.05 2.61
N ASN A 69 2.38 -2.20 1.78
CA ASN A 69 3.77 -2.23 2.22
C ASN A 69 4.44 -0.92 1.82
N LEU A 70 5.09 -0.25 2.77
CA LEU A 70 5.97 0.90 2.54
C LEU A 70 7.36 0.59 3.09
N GLY A 71 8.42 0.94 2.37
CA GLY A 71 9.79 0.75 2.88
C GLY A 71 10.91 1.09 1.90
N GLN A 72 11.99 0.33 1.97
CA GLN A 72 13.13 0.41 1.03
C GLN A 72 13.09 -0.67 -0.06
N GLY A 73 12.27 -1.71 0.13
CA GLY A 73 12.14 -2.79 -0.85
C GLY A 73 11.23 -3.92 -0.36
N SER A 74 11.04 -4.94 -1.21
CA SER A 74 10.19 -6.10 -0.88
C SER A 74 10.67 -6.93 0.31
N SER A 75 11.97 -6.85 0.66
CA SER A 75 12.57 -7.51 1.83
C SER A 75 12.88 -6.56 2.99
N LYS A 76 12.58 -5.26 2.83
CA LYS A 76 12.81 -4.19 3.81
C LYS A 76 11.59 -3.28 3.86
N VAL A 77 10.63 -3.63 4.70
CA VAL A 77 9.32 -2.98 4.82
C VAL A 77 9.24 -2.28 6.18
N ASP A 78 9.17 -0.95 6.14
CA ASP A 78 9.02 -0.08 7.31
C ASP A 78 7.60 -0.11 7.88
N LEU A 79 6.59 -0.20 7.01
CA LEU A 79 5.20 -0.40 7.40
C LEU A 79 4.54 -1.45 6.52
N HIS A 80 4.13 -2.55 7.13
CA HIS A 80 3.17 -3.51 6.61
C HIS A 80 1.81 -3.25 7.24
N PHE A 81 0.95 -2.50 6.57
CA PHE A 81 -0.41 -2.22 7.00
C PHE A 81 -1.36 -3.27 6.41
N ASN A 82 -1.91 -4.14 7.25
CA ASN A 82 -2.68 -5.31 6.83
C ASN A 82 -4.02 -5.44 7.57
N PRO A 83 -5.10 -4.80 7.05
CA PRO A 83 -6.46 -5.08 7.50
C PRO A 83 -6.87 -6.52 7.20
N ARG A 84 -7.30 -7.25 8.23
CA ARG A 84 -7.80 -8.64 8.17
C ARG A 84 -9.29 -8.65 8.54
N PHE A 85 -10.16 -8.64 7.54
CA PHE A 85 -11.61 -8.47 7.74
C PHE A 85 -12.24 -9.59 8.55
N ARG A 86 -11.82 -10.84 8.35
CA ARG A 86 -12.37 -12.00 9.09
C ARG A 86 -12.06 -11.95 10.59
N GLU A 87 -10.91 -11.39 10.94
CA GLU A 87 -10.47 -11.24 12.33
C GLU A 87 -10.92 -9.89 12.91
N SER A 88 -11.54 -9.02 12.09
CA SER A 88 -11.90 -7.65 12.45
C SER A 88 -10.75 -6.88 13.12
N VAL A 89 -9.54 -7.05 12.59
CA VAL A 89 -8.31 -6.45 13.15
C VAL A 89 -7.46 -5.85 12.04
N ILE A 90 -6.83 -4.72 12.32
CA ILE A 90 -5.76 -4.16 11.51
C ILE A 90 -4.43 -4.56 12.14
N VAL A 91 -3.58 -5.23 11.36
CA VAL A 91 -2.23 -5.58 11.80
C VAL A 91 -1.22 -4.66 11.15
N CYS A 92 -0.34 -4.08 11.95
CA CYS A 92 0.84 -3.35 11.50
C CYS A 92 2.11 -4.12 11.90
N ASN A 93 3.08 -4.21 10.99
CA ASN A 93 4.38 -4.82 11.29
C ASN A 93 5.50 -4.20 10.42
N SER A 94 6.74 -4.62 10.67
CA SER A 94 7.94 -4.29 9.90
C SER A 94 8.65 -5.57 9.46
N LEU A 95 9.39 -5.51 8.35
CA LEU A 95 10.21 -6.60 7.82
C LEU A 95 11.64 -6.08 7.58
N ASP A 96 12.63 -6.69 8.23
CA ASP A 96 14.06 -6.49 7.92
C ASP A 96 14.74 -7.87 7.89
N GLY A 97 14.61 -8.55 6.75
CA GLY A 97 14.96 -9.97 6.61
C GLY A 97 13.97 -10.93 7.28
N THR A 98 13.42 -10.55 8.45
CA THR A 98 12.35 -11.29 9.16
C THR A 98 11.26 -10.36 9.68
N TRP A 99 10.05 -10.89 9.84
CA TRP A 99 8.92 -10.13 10.41
C TRP A 99 9.18 -9.80 11.87
N GLY A 100 8.91 -8.55 12.26
CA GLY A 100 8.96 -8.10 13.64
C GLY A 100 7.72 -8.49 14.45
N GLU A 101 7.55 -7.84 15.60
CA GLU A 101 6.38 -8.00 16.45
C GLU A 101 5.13 -7.35 15.83
N GLU A 102 4.00 -8.06 15.78
CA GLU A 102 2.73 -7.53 15.28
C GLU A 102 2.15 -6.49 16.26
N GLN A 103 1.81 -5.31 15.77
CA GLN A 103 0.93 -4.38 16.46
C GLN A 103 -0.50 -4.55 15.92
N LYS A 104 -1.47 -4.74 16.80
CA LYS A 104 -2.87 -5.00 16.45
C LYS A 104 -3.75 -3.84 16.89
N ASP A 105 -4.62 -3.39 16.00
CA ASP A 105 -5.69 -2.45 16.28
C ASP A 105 -7.03 -3.14 16.01
N GLY A 106 -7.93 -3.14 16.99
CA GLY A 106 -9.24 -3.81 16.91
C GLY A 106 -10.29 -3.06 16.08
N HIS A 107 -9.93 -1.91 15.51
CA HIS A 107 -10.83 -1.11 14.67
C HIS A 107 -10.86 -1.64 13.23
N MET A 108 -12.05 -1.62 12.60
CA MET A 108 -12.23 -2.04 11.22
C MET A 108 -13.37 -1.27 10.56
N CYS A 109 -13.04 -0.34 9.66
CA CYS A 109 -14.02 0.44 8.89
C CYS A 109 -14.13 0.02 7.42
N PHE A 110 -13.38 -1.02 7.02
CA PHE A 110 -13.35 -1.50 5.65
C PHE A 110 -14.35 -2.64 5.47
N SER A 111 -15.04 -2.64 4.32
CA SER A 111 -15.96 -3.69 3.93
C SER A 111 -15.60 -4.24 2.55
N PRO A 112 -15.62 -5.58 2.34
CA PRO A 112 -15.48 -6.15 1.01
C PRO A 112 -16.53 -5.58 0.04
N GLY A 113 -16.12 -5.28 -1.19
CA GLY A 113 -16.97 -4.62 -2.20
C GLY A 113 -17.05 -3.10 -2.09
N SER A 114 -16.68 -2.50 -0.95
CA SER A 114 -16.63 -1.04 -0.78
C SER A 114 -15.29 -0.44 -1.21
N GLU A 115 -15.32 0.84 -1.59
CA GLU A 115 -14.11 1.61 -1.87
C GLU A 115 -13.24 1.70 -0.61
N VAL A 116 -11.93 1.50 -0.77
CA VAL A 116 -10.95 1.61 0.32
C VAL A 116 -10.24 2.95 0.20
N LYS A 117 -10.36 3.78 1.24
CA LYS A 117 -9.74 5.10 1.36
C LYS A 117 -9.10 5.26 2.73
N PHE A 118 -7.84 5.67 2.74
CA PHE A 118 -7.11 6.06 3.94
C PHE A 118 -5.93 6.96 3.57
N THR A 119 -5.30 7.58 4.56
CA THR A 119 -4.08 8.39 4.39
C THR A 119 -3.01 7.86 5.31
N VAL A 120 -1.79 7.69 4.79
CA VAL A 120 -0.60 7.37 5.58
C VAL A 120 0.32 8.58 5.59
N THR A 121 0.67 9.07 6.76
CA THR A 121 1.71 10.10 6.95
C THR A 121 2.93 9.46 7.61
N PHE A 122 4.12 9.86 7.18
CA PHE A 122 5.39 9.37 7.69
C PHE A 122 6.29 10.52 8.15
N ASP A 123 6.82 10.39 9.36
CA ASP A 123 7.80 11.30 9.97
C ASP A 123 8.87 10.51 10.73
N ASN A 124 9.76 11.22 11.44
CA ASN A 124 10.82 10.57 12.21
C ASN A 124 10.30 9.68 13.35
N ASP A 125 9.12 9.99 13.91
CA ASP A 125 8.55 9.24 15.02
C ASP A 125 7.89 7.95 14.51
N GLY A 126 7.29 7.99 13.31
CA GLY A 126 6.64 6.83 12.72
C GLY A 126 5.61 7.14 11.65
N PHE A 127 4.66 6.23 11.57
CA PHE A 127 3.56 6.23 10.64
C PHE A 127 2.28 6.62 11.37
N LYS A 128 1.46 7.44 10.71
CA LYS A 128 0.09 7.76 11.13
C LYS A 128 -0.85 7.36 10.01
N VAL A 129 -1.70 6.36 10.25
CA VAL A 129 -2.69 5.90 9.28
C VAL A 129 -4.05 6.42 9.71
N LYS A 130 -4.62 7.33 8.92
CA LYS A 130 -5.97 7.87 9.11
C LYS A 130 -6.95 7.19 8.17
N LEU A 131 -7.96 6.56 8.73
CA LEU A 131 -9.01 5.87 7.98
C LEU A 131 -10.13 6.82 7.56
N SER A 132 -10.99 6.36 6.66
CA SER A 132 -12.09 7.17 6.10
C SER A 132 -13.12 7.64 7.12
N ASP A 133 -13.30 6.90 8.22
CA ASP A 133 -14.24 7.25 9.30
C ASP A 133 -13.62 8.18 10.36
N GLY A 134 -12.36 8.58 10.17
CA GLY A 134 -11.62 9.45 11.09
C GLY A 134 -10.79 8.72 12.13
N HIS A 135 -10.88 7.38 12.25
CA HIS A 135 -9.99 6.61 13.13
C HIS A 135 -8.54 6.80 12.71
N GLN A 136 -7.64 6.93 13.68
CA GLN A 136 -6.22 7.07 13.44
C GLN A 136 -5.45 6.06 14.29
N LEU A 137 -4.58 5.30 13.64
CA LEU A 137 -3.62 4.42 14.30
C LEU A 137 -2.19 4.88 13.97
N THR A 138 -1.29 4.60 14.90
CA THR A 138 0.13 4.95 14.78
C THR A 138 0.98 3.67 14.78
N PHE A 139 2.11 3.70 14.08
CA PHE A 139 3.09 2.61 14.08
C PHE A 139 4.50 3.19 14.12
N PRO A 140 5.41 2.71 14.99
CA PRO A 140 6.72 3.34 15.18
C PRO A 140 7.64 3.18 13.96
N ASN A 141 8.52 4.16 13.72
CA ASN A 141 9.61 4.05 12.75
C ASN A 141 10.71 3.11 13.29
N ARG A 142 10.50 1.80 13.21
CA ARG A 142 11.40 0.79 13.80
C ARG A 142 12.80 0.76 13.18
N MET A 143 12.92 1.16 11.90
CA MET A 143 14.19 1.14 11.17
C MET A 143 14.90 2.49 11.14
N GLY A 144 14.25 3.57 11.59
CA GLY A 144 14.85 4.90 11.64
C GLY A 144 15.14 5.50 10.27
N HIS A 145 14.50 5.02 9.20
CA HIS A 145 14.68 5.61 7.87
C HIS A 145 14.07 7.02 7.85
N SER A 146 14.66 7.91 7.04
CA SER A 146 14.18 9.29 6.84
C SER A 146 13.37 9.48 5.56
N HIS A 147 13.31 8.44 4.71
CA HIS A 147 12.58 8.42 3.45
C HIS A 147 12.17 6.98 3.10
N LEU A 148 11.18 6.84 2.23
CA LEU A 148 10.68 5.56 1.72
C LEU A 148 10.77 5.58 0.20
N SER A 149 11.18 4.46 -0.40
CA SER A 149 11.41 4.30 -1.84
C SER A 149 10.64 3.12 -2.46
N TYR A 150 9.88 2.40 -1.63
CA TYR A 150 9.13 1.23 -2.01
C TYR A 150 7.70 1.31 -1.53
N LEU A 151 6.77 0.95 -2.42
CA LEU A 151 5.37 0.73 -2.14
C LEU A 151 4.92 -0.58 -2.82
N SER A 152 4.13 -1.38 -2.13
CA SER A 152 3.45 -2.53 -2.74
C SER A 152 2.07 -2.69 -2.15
N ILE A 153 1.09 -3.03 -2.98
CA ILE A 153 -0.22 -3.46 -2.52
C ILE A 153 -0.42 -4.95 -2.83
N GLN A 154 -0.94 -5.66 -1.83
CA GLN A 154 -1.20 -7.08 -1.88
C GLN A 154 -2.61 -7.38 -1.39
N GLY A 155 -3.14 -8.54 -1.78
CA GLY A 155 -4.56 -8.84 -1.56
C GLY A 155 -5.44 -8.08 -2.54
N GLY A 156 -6.69 -8.53 -2.73
CA GLY A 156 -7.54 -8.27 -3.91
C GLY A 156 -8.00 -6.83 -4.18
N LEU A 157 -7.21 -5.82 -3.80
CA LEU A 157 -7.36 -4.42 -4.16
C LEU A 157 -6.56 -4.11 -5.43
N SER A 158 -7.17 -3.30 -6.30
CA SER A 158 -6.51 -2.59 -7.40
C SER A 158 -6.46 -1.10 -7.08
N ILE A 159 -5.30 -0.47 -7.18
CA ILE A 159 -5.17 0.98 -6.93
C ILE A 159 -5.76 1.76 -8.09
N THR A 160 -6.75 2.59 -7.80
CA THR A 160 -7.33 3.52 -8.76
C THR A 160 -6.59 4.86 -8.77
N SER A 161 -6.12 5.33 -7.62
CA SER A 161 -5.29 6.53 -7.53
C SER A 161 -4.42 6.53 -6.27
N PHE A 162 -3.33 7.27 -6.30
CA PHE A 162 -2.55 7.62 -5.12
C PHE A 162 -2.18 9.09 -5.22
N LYS A 163 -2.27 9.81 -4.10
CA LYS A 163 -1.75 11.17 -3.97
C LYS A 163 -0.53 11.14 -3.07
N ILE A 164 0.57 11.73 -3.53
CA ILE A 164 1.81 11.91 -2.76
C ILE A 164 1.96 13.41 -2.52
N ASP A 165 2.09 13.80 -1.24
CA ASP A 165 2.40 15.17 -0.82
C ASP A 165 3.76 15.21 -0.09
#